data_AF-A0A931LN47-F1
#
_entry.id   AF-A0A931LN47-F1
#
_cell.length_a   1.000
_cell.length_b   1.000
_cell.length_c   1.000
_cell.angle_alpha   90.00
_cell.angle_beta   90.00
_cell.angle_gamma   90.00
#
_symmetry.space_group_name_H-M   'P 1'
#
loop_
_entity.id
_entity.type
_entity.pdbx_description
1 polymer ?
#
loop_
_entity_poly.entity_id
_entity_poly.type
_entity_poly.pdbx_seq_one_letter_code
_entity_poly.pdbx_strand_id
1 'polypeptide(L)' 'MPTLHRTQVLLERRHYEMLKRLAHEEGLSLSALLRQILDQSLFQPEKPSKRPNLEALAGLGRDPHLTGRDHDQALYGRST' A
#
# COMPACT_ATOMS: atom_id res chain seq x y z
N MET A 1 -0.32 -22.46 -19.45
CA MET A 1 1.00 -21.89 -19.10
C MET A 1 1.10 -20.50 -19.71
N PRO A 2 1.56 -19.48 -18.99
CA PRO A 2 1.72 -18.14 -19.56
C PRO A 2 2.74 -18.14 -20.70
N THR A 3 2.46 -17.39 -21.77
CA THR A 3 3.41 -17.18 -22.87
C THR A 3 4.51 -16.21 -22.43
N LEU A 4 5.77 -16.62 -22.53
CA LEU A 4 6.92 -15.79 -22.15
C LEU A 4 7.52 -15.12 -23.38
N HIS A 5 7.68 -13.80 -23.33
CA HIS A 5 8.40 -13.02 -24.34
C HIS A 5 9.80 -12.68 -23.84
N ARG A 6 10.82 -12.91 -24.69
CA ARG A 6 12.20 -12.53 -24.38
C ARG A 6 12.41 -11.06 -24.72
N THR A 7 12.73 -10.26 -23.71
CA THR A 7 13.03 -8.84 -23.86
C THR A 7 14.43 -8.55 -23.34
N GLN A 8 15.18 -7.70 -24.05
CA GLN A 8 16.47 -7.19 -23.58
C GLN A 8 16.25 -5.82 -22.94
N VAL A 9 16.67 -5.66 -21.69
CA VAL A 9 16.59 -4.41 -20.93
C VAL A 9 17.99 -4.04 -20.49
N LEU A 10 18.41 -2.80 -20.81
CA LEU A 10 19.67 -2.26 -20.32
C LEU A 10 19.46 -1.68 -18.92
N LEU A 11 20.29 -2.12 -17.98
CA LEU A 11 20.28 -1.66 -16.61
C LEU A 11 21.59 -0.97 -16.30
N GLU A 12 21.55 0.10 -15.52
CA GLU A 12 22.76 0.60 -14.88
C GLU A 12 23.38 -0.49 -14.01
N ARG A 13 24.71 -0.51 -13.92
CA ARG A 13 25.45 -1.52 -13.14
C ARG A 13 24.93 -1.63 -11.71
N ARG A 14 24.65 -0.51 -11.05
CA ARG A 14 24.12 -0.50 -9.67
C ARG A 14 22.78 -1.22 -9.53
N HIS A 15 21.89 -1.09 -10.52
CA HIS A 15 20.57 -1.73 -10.50
C HIS A 15 20.71 -3.24 -10.74
N TYR A 16 21.59 -3.63 -11.66
CA TYR A 16 21.86 -5.04 -11.91
C TYR A 16 22.41 -5.75 -10.66
N GLU A 17 23.41 -5.18 -10.00
CA GLU A 17 23.99 -5.78 -8.79
C GLU A 17 22.98 -5.86 -7.64
N MET A 18 22.16 -4.82 -7.47
CA MET A 18 21.09 -4.83 -6.46
C MET A 18 20.07 -5.94 -6.72
N LEU A 19 19.59 -6.08 -7.95
CA LEU A 19 18.63 -7.13 -8.32
C LEU A 19 19.25 -8.53 -8.18
N LYS A 20 20.52 -8.69 -8.53
CA LYS A 20 21.24 -9.95 -8.37
C LYS A 20 21.36 -10.35 -6.91
N ARG A 21 21.68 -9.40 -6.02
CA ARG A 21 21.74 -9.63 -4.58
C ARG A 21 20.38 -10.06 -4.03
N LEU A 22 19.33 -9.31 -4.34
CA LEU A 22 17.95 -9.63 -3.91
C LEU A 22 17.49 -10.99 -4.42
N ALA A 23 17.76 -11.32 -5.69
CA ALA A 23 17.41 -12.62 -6.25
C ALA A 23 18.11 -13.77 -5.50
N HIS A 24 19.37 -13.57 -5.10
CA HIS A 24 20.10 -14.55 -4.31
C HIS A 24 19.54 -14.68 -2.89
N GLU A 25 19.25 -13.57 -2.21
CA GLU A 25 18.65 -13.53 -0.86
C GLU A 25 17.28 -14.24 -0.83
N GLU A 26 16.48 -14.10 -1.88
CA GLU A 26 15.15 -14.72 -1.99
C GLU A 26 15.17 -16.14 -2.60
N GLY A 27 16.33 -16.63 -3.06
CA GLY A 27 16.43 -17.93 -3.73
C GLY A 27 15.71 -17.99 -5.09
N LEU A 28 15.56 -16.85 -5.76
CA LEU A 28 14.84 -16.71 -7.02
C LEU A 28 15.80 -16.50 -8.20
N SER A 29 15.35 -16.86 -9.41
CA SER A 29 16.02 -16.40 -10.63
C SER A 29 15.77 -14.90 -10.85
N LEU A 30 16.71 -14.21 -11.51
CA LEU A 30 16.56 -12.79 -11.83
C LEU A 30 15.27 -12.50 -12.61
N SER A 31 14.92 -13.37 -13.56
CA SER A 31 13.68 -13.24 -14.34
C SER A 31 12.42 -13.47 -13.49
N ALA A 32 12.48 -14.31 -12.45
CA ALA A 32 11.36 -14.51 -11.53
C ALA A 32 11.18 -13.28 -10.62
N LEU A 33 12.26 -12.75 -10.06
CA LEU A 33 12.25 -11.52 -9.26
C LEU A 33 11.71 -10.34 -10.09
N LEU A 34 12.18 -10.16 -11.32
CA LEU A 34 11.69 -9.09 -12.20
C LEU A 34 10.20 -9.21 -12.49
N ARG A 35 9.69 -10.42 -12.74
CA ARG A 35 8.24 -10.62 -12.91
C ARG A 35 7.47 -10.25 -11.66
N GLN A 36 7.92 -10.69 -10.48
CA GLN A 36 7.27 -10.34 -9.21
C GLN A 36 7.24 -8.82 -8.97
N ILE A 37 8.33 -8.12 -9.28
CA ILE A 37 8.39 -6.65 -9.19
C ILE A 37 7.41 -6.01 -10.19
N LEU A 38 7.34 -6.51 -11.42
CA LEU A 38 6.38 -6.03 -12.43
C LEU A 38 4.94 -6.27 -12.00
N ASP A 39 4.64 -7.45 -11.45
CA ASP A 39 3.33 -7.79 -10.92
C ASP A 39 2.93 -6.84 -9.78
N GLN A 40 3.83 -6.57 -8.84
CA GLN A 40 3.58 -5.66 -7.71
C GLN A 40 3.48 -4.18 -8.10
N SER A 41 4.19 -3.76 -9.14
CA SER A 41 4.24 -2.35 -9.57
C SER A 41 3.14 -2.00 -10.56
N LEU A 42 2.80 -2.90 -11.47
CA LEU A 42 1.84 -2.66 -12.55
C LEU A 42 0.46 -3.26 -12.25
N PHE A 43 0.39 -4.36 -11.49
CA PHE A 43 -0.85 -5.06 -11.18
C PHE A 43 -1.24 -4.91 -9.71
N GLN A 44 -1.01 -3.74 -9.10
CA GLN A 44 -1.79 -3.41 -7.91
C GLN A 44 -3.25 -3.43 -8.35
N PRO A 45 -4.12 -4.31 -7.80
CA PRO A 45 -5.56 -4.09 -7.96
C PRO A 45 -5.77 -2.66 -7.49
N GLU A 46 -6.47 -1.85 -8.29
CA GLU A 46 -6.81 -0.47 -7.94
C GLU A 46 -7.08 -0.44 -6.44
N LYS A 47 -6.16 0.13 -5.65
CA LYS A 47 -6.45 0.32 -4.24
C LYS A 47 -7.73 1.15 -4.28
N PRO A 48 -8.87 0.67 -3.73
CA PRO A 48 -10.06 1.50 -3.66
C PRO A 48 -9.58 2.80 -3.05
N SER A 49 -9.76 3.89 -3.81
CA SER A 49 -9.13 5.18 -3.58
C SER A 49 -9.07 5.43 -2.08
N LYS A 50 -7.86 5.40 -1.52
CA LYS A 50 -7.60 5.39 -0.08
C LYS A 50 -7.83 6.77 0.55
N ARG A 51 -8.84 7.51 0.08
CA ARG A 51 -9.48 8.54 0.88
C ARG A 51 -10.57 7.79 1.65
N PRO A 52 -10.43 7.56 2.96
CA PRO A 52 -11.59 7.14 3.74
C PRO A 52 -12.67 8.18 3.45
N ASN A 53 -13.77 7.77 2.82
CA ASN A 53 -14.92 8.65 2.70
C ASN A 53 -15.39 8.89 4.13
N LEU A 54 -15.13 10.09 4.67
CA LEU A 54 -15.55 10.44 6.03
C LEU A 54 -17.07 10.34 6.17
N GLU A 55 -17.83 10.41 5.07
CA GLU A 55 -19.26 10.12 5.05
C GLU A 55 -19.58 8.67 5.44
N ALA A 56 -18.73 7.70 5.08
CA ALA A 56 -18.92 6.31 5.46
C ALA A 56 -18.69 6.06 6.96
N LEU A 57 -18.04 7.01 7.65
CA LEU A 57 -17.89 7.00 9.11
C LEU A 57 -19.01 7.78 9.82
N ALA A 58 -19.81 8.56 9.08
CA ALA A 58 -20.91 9.33 9.65
C ALA A 58 -22.01 8.39 10.18
N GLY A 59 -22.30 8.49 11.48
CA GLY A 59 -23.36 7.71 12.14
C GLY A 59 -22.91 6.44 12.87
N LEU A 60 -21.60 6.11 12.86
CA LEU A 60 -21.06 4.99 13.66
C LEU A 60 -20.99 5.29 15.16
N GLY A 61 -20.89 6.57 15.54
CA GLY A 61 -21.02 7.04 16.91
C GLY A 61 -22.25 7.93 17.04
N ARG A 62 -23.39 7.36 17.43
CA ARG A 62 -24.56 8.14 17.86
C ARG A 62 -24.75 7.97 19.35
N ASP A 63 -24.48 9.04 20.07
CA ASP A 63 -24.89 9.20 21.47
C ASP A 63 -25.96 10.30 21.52
N PRO A 64 -27.16 10.05 22.06
CA PRO A 64 -28.21 11.06 22.21
C PRO A 64 -27.81 12.25 23.09
N HIS A 65 -26.81 12.07 23.96
CA HIS A 65 -26.37 13.04 24.95
C HIS A 65 -25.08 13.77 24.57
N LEU A 66 -24.44 13.39 23.47
CA LEU A 66 -23.18 13.98 23.03
C LEU A 66 -23.35 14.61 21.65
N THR A 67 -23.40 15.94 21.61
CA THR A 67 -23.30 16.67 20.35
C THR A 67 -21.85 16.97 20.03
N GLY A 68 -21.49 17.03 18.75
CA GLY A 68 -20.14 17.40 18.32
C GLY A 68 -19.71 18.81 18.74
N ARG A 69 -20.51 19.58 19.49
CA ARG A 69 -20.10 20.87 20.10
C ARG A 69 -19.57 20.70 21.52
N ASP A 70 -19.92 19.62 22.21
CA ASP A 70 -19.53 19.35 23.59
C ASP A 70 -18.33 18.38 23.67
N HIS A 71 -17.67 18.14 22.52
CA HIS A 71 -16.61 17.13 22.38
C HIS A 71 -15.42 17.40 23.30
N ASP A 72 -15.05 18.67 23.52
CA ASP A 72 -13.93 19.01 24.38
C ASP A 72 -14.18 18.61 25.84
N GLN A 73 -15.39 18.87 26.36
CA GLN A 73 -15.75 18.45 27.72
C GLN A 73 -15.85 16.93 27.85
N ALA A 74 -16.30 16.24 26.79
CA ALA A 74 -16.47 14.80 26.77
C ALA A 74 -15.15 14.02 26.64
N LEU A 75 -14.20 14.55 25.85
CA LEU A 75 -12.92 13.91 25.58
C LEU A 75 -11.87 14.26 26.63
N TYR A 76 -11.91 15.48 27.15
CA TYR A 76 -10.86 16.00 28.05
C TYR A 76 -11.37 16.31 29.46
N GLY A 77 -12.68 16.20 29.73
CA GLY A 77 -13.26 16.62 31.00
C GLY A 77 -13.26 18.15 31.15
N ARG A 78 -13.84 18.67 32.24
CA ARG A 78 -13.73 20.11 32.55
C ARG A 78 -12.25 20.48 32.64
N SER A 79 -11.81 21.41 31.80
CA SER A 79 -10.54 22.10 32.02
C SER A 79 -10.72 23.04 33.22
N THR A 80 -10.31 22.55 34.38
CA THR A 80 -9.94 23.31 35.58
C THR A 80 -8.66 22.73 36.11
#